data_AF-A0A8S1YHR1-F1
#
_entry.id   AF-A0A8S1YHR1-F1
#
_cell.length_a   1.000
_cell.length_b   1.000
_cell.length_c   1.000
_cell.angle_alpha   90.00
_cell.angle_beta   90.00
_cell.angle_gamma   90.00
#
_symmetry.space_group_name_H-M   'P 1'
#
loop_
_entity.id
_entity.type
_entity.pdbx_description
1 polymer ?
#
loop_
_entity_poly.entity_id
_entity_poly.type
_entity_poly.pdbx_seq_one_letter_code
_entity_poly.pdbx_strand_id
1 'polypeptide(L)'
;MNNNNEQIIKKRDIYPHKSGLESYVLFPYQYINQKCILISKNGEYANKEKQTRGFLTEQSIHFGISSLQGIMSNHGEYLVTWIINKSKQIQIRRFTEF
;
A
#
# COMPACT_ATOMS: atom_id res chain seq x y z
N MET A 1 -14.61 22.62 24.74
CA MET A 1 -13.41 21.85 24.34
C MET A 1 -13.71 20.38 24.64
N ASN A 2 -14.02 19.58 23.61
CA ASN A 2 -14.31 18.15 23.81
C ASN A 2 -13.00 17.37 23.81
N ASN A 3 -12.55 16.98 25.00
CA ASN A 3 -11.47 16.01 25.18
C ASN A 3 -12.04 14.61 24.96
N ASN A 4 -12.19 14.20 23.70
CA ASN A 4 -12.45 12.80 23.38
C ASN A 4 -11.15 12.01 23.61
N ASN A 5 -10.96 11.54 24.85
CA ASN A 5 -9.95 10.55 25.23
C ASN A 5 -10.34 9.17 24.67
N GLU A 6 -10.51 9.06 23.35
CA GLU A 6 -10.72 7.78 22.70
C GLU A 6 -9.41 6.99 22.74
N GLN A 7 -9.39 5.93 23.56
CA GLN A 7 -8.24 5.04 23.63
C GLN A 7 -8.14 4.24 22.33
N ILE A 8 -7.03 4.43 21.61
CA ILE A 8 -6.72 3.64 20.43
C ILE A 8 -6.24 2.26 20.89
N ILE A 9 -7.06 1.24 20.66
CA ILE A 9 -6.73 -0.15 20.99
C ILE A 9 -6.23 -0.85 19.74
N LYS A 10 -4.97 -1.31 19.76
CA LYS A 10 -4.43 -2.19 18.71
C LYS A 10 -5.17 -3.52 18.73
N LYS A 11 -5.91 -3.84 17.67
CA LYS A 11 -6.66 -5.11 17.59
C LYS A 11 -5.79 -6.28 17.14
N ARG A 12 -4.84 -6.06 16.24
CA ARG A 12 -3.99 -7.12 15.66
C ARG A 12 -2.80 -6.55 14.89
N ASP A 13 -1.81 -7.39 14.68
CA ASP A 13 -0.76 -7.20 13.69
C ASP A 13 -1.20 -7.74 12.33
N ILE A 14 -0.72 -7.10 11.26
CA ILE A 14 -0.89 -7.55 9.88
C ILE A 14 0.51 -7.81 9.35
N TYR A 15 0.79 -9.07 9.01
CA TYR A 15 2.07 -9.43 8.42
C TYR A 15 1.91 -9.42 6.89
N PRO A 16 2.70 -8.61 6.18
CA PRO A 16 2.69 -8.61 4.72
C PRO A 16 3.06 -9.99 4.19
N HIS A 17 2.36 -10.44 3.16
CA HIS A 17 2.51 -11.80 2.61
C HIS A 17 3.89 -12.06 1.99
N LYS A 18 4.57 -11.00 1.52
CA LYS A 18 5.93 -11.05 0.95
C LYS A 18 6.75 -9.87 1.45
N SER A 19 8.03 -10.12 1.71
CA SER A 19 9.03 -9.09 2.02
C SER A 19 10.14 -9.11 0.97
N GLY A 20 10.65 -7.92 0.64
CA GLY A 20 11.90 -7.76 -0.09
C GLY A 20 13.02 -7.32 0.85
N LEU A 21 14.15 -6.93 0.26
CA LEU A 21 15.22 -6.25 1.00
C LEU A 21 14.68 -5.02 1.73
N GLU A 22 15.29 -4.69 2.88
CA GLU A 22 14.94 -3.49 3.64
C GLU A 22 14.94 -2.27 2.72
N SER A 23 13.82 -1.54 2.74
CA SER A 23 13.66 -0.31 1.98
C SER A 23 13.46 0.83 2.95
N TYR A 24 14.36 1.80 2.92
CA TYR A 24 14.27 3.02 3.73
C TYR A 24 13.33 4.07 3.12
N VAL A 25 12.66 3.74 2.01
CA VAL A 25 11.84 4.68 1.25
C VAL A 25 10.39 4.58 1.68
N LEU A 26 9.92 5.64 2.33
CA LEU A 26 8.54 5.84 2.78
C LEU A 26 7.58 5.79 1.60
N PHE A 27 6.91 4.67 1.41
CA PHE A 27 5.79 4.57 0.50
C PHE A 27 4.51 4.80 1.30
N PRO A 28 3.63 5.72 0.88
CA PRO A 28 2.45 6.05 1.65
C PRO A 28 1.53 4.83 1.77
N TYR A 29 1.25 4.43 3.01
CA TYR A 29 0.12 3.55 3.26
C TYR A 29 -1.15 4.34 2.95
N GLN A 30 -2.00 3.79 2.08
CA GLN A 30 -3.22 4.45 1.65
C GLN A 30 -4.40 3.49 1.81
N TYR A 31 -5.37 3.88 2.64
CA TYR A 31 -6.60 3.13 2.83
C TYR A 31 -7.76 3.80 2.10
N ILE A 32 -8.45 3.03 1.27
CA ILE A 32 -9.60 3.44 0.48
C ILE A 32 -10.84 2.87 1.15
N ASN A 33 -11.44 3.68 2.01
CA ASN A 33 -12.59 3.30 2.84
C ASN A 33 -13.73 2.69 2.02
N GLN A 34 -14.08 3.30 0.88
CA GLN A 34 -15.21 2.87 0.05
C GLN A 34 -15.09 1.42 -0.45
N LYS A 35 -13.87 0.95 -0.69
CA LYS A 35 -13.59 -0.41 -1.19
C LYS A 35 -13.00 -1.33 -0.14
N CYS A 36 -12.78 -0.82 1.06
CA CYS A 36 -12.05 -1.51 2.11
C CYS A 36 -10.66 -1.99 1.66
N ILE A 37 -9.94 -1.20 0.84
CA ILE A 37 -8.63 -1.59 0.28
C ILE A 37 -7.51 -0.81 0.98
N LEU A 38 -6.48 -1.50 1.46
CA LEU A 38 -5.23 -0.93 1.91
C LEU A 38 -4.15 -1.16 0.87
N ILE A 39 -3.40 -0.12 0.57
CA ILE A 39 -2.14 -0.22 -0.16
C ILE A 39 -1.01 -0.07 0.82
N SER A 40 -0.10 -1.02 0.75
CA SER A 40 1.13 -1.04 1.52
C SER A 40 2.30 -1.29 0.59
N LYS A 41 3.49 -0.93 1.06
CA LYS A 41 4.74 -1.43 0.49
C LYS A 41 5.48 -2.19 1.56
N ASN A 42 6.13 -3.27 1.15
CA ASN A 42 7.05 -4.00 2.00
C ASN A 42 8.31 -4.36 1.22
N GLY A 43 9.44 -3.71 1.53
CA GLY A 43 10.68 -3.85 0.78
C GLY A 43 10.52 -3.46 -0.68
N GLU A 44 10.60 -4.43 -1.58
CA GLU A 44 10.49 -4.24 -3.05
C GLU A 44 9.09 -4.57 -3.60
N TYR A 45 8.13 -4.85 -2.71
CA TYR A 45 6.78 -5.25 -3.07
C TYR A 45 5.79 -4.11 -2.77
N ALA A 46 4.89 -3.83 -3.73
CA ALA A 46 3.66 -3.10 -3.45
C ALA A 46 2.51 -4.10 -3.32
N ASN A 47 1.74 -4.00 -2.24
CA ASN A 47 0.63 -4.91 -1.94
C ASN A 47 -0.70 -4.15 -1.97
N LYS A 48 -1.69 -4.79 -2.60
CA LYS A 48 -3.09 -4.42 -2.50
C LYS A 48 -3.77 -5.43 -1.57
N GLU A 49 -4.26 -4.94 -0.45
CA GLU A 49 -4.86 -5.75 0.59
C GLU A 49 -6.33 -5.38 0.76
N LYS A 50 -7.24 -6.36 0.79
CA LYS A 50 -8.65 -6.13 1.04
C LYS A 50 -8.98 -6.45 2.48
N GLN A 51 -9.62 -5.51 3.16
CA GLN A 51 -10.14 -5.67 4.50
C GLN A 51 -11.47 -6.43 4.43
N THR A 52 -11.43 -7.67 4.88
CA THR A 52 -12.57 -8.56 5.11
C THR A 52 -12.73 -8.78 6.62
N ARG A 53 -12.65 -10.02 7.11
CA ARG A 53 -12.39 -10.33 8.53
C ARG A 53 -10.95 -10.00 8.95
N GLY A 54 -10.08 -9.82 7.95
CA GLY A 54 -8.72 -9.35 8.09
C GLY A 54 -8.22 -8.68 6.81
N PHE A 55 -6.96 -8.26 6.75
CA PHE A 55 -6.35 -7.79 5.51
C PHE A 55 -5.84 -9.02 4.80
N LEU A 56 -6.39 -9.28 3.62
CA LEU A 56 -5.92 -10.33 2.73
C LEU A 56 -5.24 -9.66 1.55
N THR A 57 -4.00 -10.06 1.25
CA THR A 57 -3.31 -9.60 0.03
C THR A 57 -4.02 -10.17 -1.20
N GLU A 58 -4.71 -9.30 -1.95
CA GLU A 58 -5.32 -9.66 -3.24
C GLU A 58 -4.25 -9.69 -4.34
N GLN A 59 -3.32 -8.74 -4.28
CA GLN A 59 -2.27 -8.60 -5.28
C GLN A 59 -0.97 -8.10 -4.66
N SER A 60 0.14 -8.63 -5.17
CA SER A 60 1.48 -8.22 -4.77
C SER A 60 2.34 -8.09 -6.02
N ILE A 61 2.96 -6.93 -6.21
CA ILE A 61 3.80 -6.63 -7.37
C ILE A 61 5.23 -6.49 -6.88
N HIS A 62 6.13 -7.34 -7.39
CA HIS A 62 7.56 -7.22 -7.16
C HIS A 62 8.18 -6.26 -8.17
N PHE A 63 8.92 -5.26 -7.69
CA PHE A 63 9.58 -4.28 -8.55
C PHE A 63 11.09 -4.51 -8.70
N GLY A 64 11.68 -5.40 -7.88
CA GLY A 64 13.13 -5.66 -7.87
C GLY A 64 13.98 -4.45 -7.45
N ILE A 65 13.35 -3.42 -6.89
CA ILE A 65 14.00 -2.19 -6.46
C ILE A 65 13.38 -1.65 -5.17
N SER A 66 14.23 -1.21 -4.25
CA SER A 66 13.80 -0.63 -2.97
C SER A 66 13.45 0.87 -3.07
N SER A 67 13.95 1.58 -4.10
CA SER A 67 13.76 3.01 -4.32
C SER A 67 12.44 3.40 -4.99
N LEU A 68 11.46 2.50 -4.93
CA LEU A 68 10.13 2.70 -5.49
C LEU A 68 9.27 3.59 -4.59
N GLN A 69 8.58 4.53 -5.22
CA GLN A 69 7.46 5.29 -4.69
C GLN A 69 6.19 5.01 -5.47
N GLY A 70 5.06 5.35 -4.87
CA GLY A 70 3.79 5.27 -5.55
C GLY A 70 2.64 5.88 -4.78
N ILE A 71 1.52 6.01 -5.47
CA ILE A 71 0.24 6.44 -4.93
C ILE A 71 -0.88 5.72 -5.67
N MET A 72 -1.98 5.51 -4.97
CA MET A 72 -3.19 4.98 -5.56
C MET A 72 -4.19 6.10 -5.87
N SER A 73 -4.88 5.97 -7.00
CA SER A 73 -6.03 6.82 -7.31
C SER A 73 -7.08 6.78 -6.19
N ASN A 74 -7.85 7.84 -6.01
CA ASN A 74 -8.84 7.96 -4.93
C ASN A 74 -9.84 6.78 -4.86
N HIS A 75 -10.14 6.15 -5.99
CA HIS A 75 -11.07 5.01 -6.10
C HIS A 75 -10.39 3.65 -6.17
N GLY A 76 -9.06 3.59 -6.06
CA GLY A 76 -8.33 2.33 -6.00
C GLY A 76 -8.15 1.61 -7.33
N GLU A 77 -8.47 2.28 -8.43
CA GLU A 77 -8.47 1.71 -9.78
C GLU A 77 -7.08 1.72 -10.42
N TYR A 78 -6.24 2.70 -10.05
CA TYR A 78 -4.92 2.86 -10.62
C TYR A 78 -3.85 2.96 -9.53
N LEU A 79 -2.74 2.27 -9.73
CA LEU A 79 -1.50 2.46 -9.01
C LEU A 79 -0.51 3.17 -9.90
N VAL A 80 -0.09 4.35 -9.45
CA VAL A 80 0.97 5.13 -10.09
C VAL A 80 2.25 4.88 -9.30
N THR A 81 3.32 4.48 -9.98
CA THR A 81 4.63 4.23 -9.35
C THR A 81 5.75 4.92 -10.11
N TRP A 82 6.80 5.31 -9.40
CA TRP A 82 8.01 5.90 -9.97
C TRP A 82 9.23 5.56 -9.12
N ILE A 83 10.42 5.66 -9.73
CA ILE A 83 11.69 5.45 -9.03
C ILE A 83 12.21 6.81 -8.57
N ILE A 84 12.41 6.96 -7.26
CA ILE A 84 13.03 8.16 -6.69
C ILE A 84 14.43 8.37 -7.30
N ASN A 85 14.74 9.62 -7.66
CA ASN A 85 16.06 10.09 -8.09
C ASN A 85 16.66 9.41 -9.33
N LYS A 86 15.89 8.59 -10.07
CA LYS A 86 16.37 7.91 -11.28
C LYS A 86 15.43 8.04 -12.48
N SER A 87 14.12 8.16 -12.25
CA SER A 87 13.16 8.06 -13.34
C SER A 87 12.59 9.43 -13.73
N LYS A 88 12.59 9.74 -15.03
CA LYS A 88 11.70 10.74 -15.65
C LYS A 88 10.37 10.13 -16.12
N GLN A 89 10.12 8.88 -15.75
CA GLN A 89 8.97 8.08 -16.18
C GLN A 89 8.14 7.66 -14.97
N ILE A 90 6.83 7.70 -15.15
CA ILE A 90 5.87 7.10 -14.24
C ILE A 90 5.31 5.83 -14.89
N GLN A 91 5.01 4.83 -14.08
CA GLN A 91 4.30 3.63 -14.49
C GLN A 91 2.91 3.68 -13.89
N ILE A 92 1.89 3.56 -14.72
CA ILE A 92 0.49 3.53 -14.31
C ILE A 92 -0.03 2.12 -14.57
N ARG A 93 -0.56 1.48 -13.55
CA ARG A 93 -1.18 0.14 -13.64
C ARG A 93 -2.63 0.25 -13.24
N ARG A 94 -3.52 -0.29 -14.05
CA ARG A 94 -4.93 -0.46 -13.67
C ARG A 94 -5.07 -1.75 -12.87
N PHE A 95 -5.71 -1.67 -11.72
CA PHE A 95 -6.16 -2.83 -10.98
C PHE A 95 -7.51 -3.26 -11.51
N THR A 96 -7.61 -4.51 -11.94
CA THR A 96 -8.88 -5.15 -12.28
C THR A 96 -9.41 -5.88 -11.06
N GLU A 97 -10.68 -5.66 -10.74
CA GLU A 97 -11.42 -6.48 -9.78
C GLU A 97 -11.81 -7.78 -10.52
N PHE A 98 -11.52 -8.93 -9.90
CA PHE A 98 -11.98 -10.25 -10.37
C PHE A 98 -13.17 -10.70 -9.52
#